data_AF-A0A7W2H4I1-F1
#
_entry.id   AF-A0A7W2H4I1-F1
#
_cell.length_a   1.000
_cell.length_b   1.000
_cell.length_c   1.000
_cell.angle_alpha   90.00
_cell.angle_beta   90.00
_cell.angle_gamma   90.00
#
_symmetry.space_group_name_H-M   'P 1'
#
loop_
_entity.id
_entity.type
_entity.pdbx_description
1 polymer ?
#
loop_
_entity_poly.entity_id
_entity_poly.type
_entity_poly.pdbx_seq_one_letter_code
_entity_poly.pdbx_strand_id
1 'polypeptide(L)' 'MSKENPEKVDAYLVAGGRFHDIDYARLELLKLLSEHPYIRVKVGSD' A
#
# COMPACT_ATOMS: atom_id res chain seq x y z
N MET A 1 1.16 -24.43 13.26
CA MET A 1 0.35 -23.39 12.58
C MET A 1 0.82 -23.34 11.15
N SER A 2 -0.01 -23.84 10.23
CA SER A 2 0.27 -23.81 8.79
C SER A 2 0.46 -22.35 8.40
N LYS A 3 1.70 -21.92 8.17
CA LYS A 3 1.94 -20.65 7.49
C LYS A 3 1.58 -20.89 6.04
N GLU A 4 0.29 -20.74 5.73
CA GLU A 4 -0.15 -20.61 4.35
C GLU A 4 0.66 -19.47 3.75
N ASN A 5 1.35 -19.78 2.64
CA ASN A 5 2.09 -18.77 1.93
C ASN A 5 1.05 -17.79 1.38
N PRO A 6 1.07 -16.51 1.77
CA PRO A 6 0.03 -15.58 1.36
C PRO A 6 -0.01 -15.50 -0.16
N GLU A 7 -1.19 -15.69 -0.74
CA GLU A 7 -1.40 -15.53 -2.18
C GLU A 7 -1.07 -14.10 -2.59
N LYS A 8 -0.65 -13.93 -3.85
CA LYS A 8 -0.33 -12.62 -4.41
C LYS A 8 -1.54 -11.70 -4.32
N VAL A 9 -1.35 -10.50 -3.77
CA VAL A 9 -2.38 -9.45 -3.72
C VAL A 9 -1.98 -8.29 -4.63
N ASP A 10 -2.81 -7.99 -5.62
CA ASP A 10 -2.69 -6.77 -6.43
C ASP A 10 -3.54 -5.67 -5.80
N ALA A 11 -2.89 -4.61 -5.32
CA ALA A 11 -3.53 -3.49 -4.63
C ALA A 11 -3.45 -2.20 -5.46
N TYR A 12 -4.50 -1.39 -5.38
CA TYR A 12 -4.54 -0.04 -5.99
C TYR A 12 -4.72 0.99 -4.89
N LEU A 13 -3.67 1.76 -4.60
CA LEU A 13 -3.66 2.76 -3.54
C LEU A 13 -4.07 4.12 -4.11
N VAL A 14 -5.21 4.63 -3.64
CA VAL A 14 -5.66 6.01 -3.87
C VAL A 14 -5.59 6.75 -2.55
N ALA A 15 -4.84 7.84 -2.52
CA ALA A 15 -4.72 8.71 -1.36
C ALA A 15 -4.93 10.15 -1.81
N GLY A 16 -5.89 10.84 -1.20
CA GLY A 16 -6.26 12.22 -1.53
C GLY A 16 -6.84 12.92 -0.32
N GLY A 17 -6.74 14.25 -0.29
CA GLY A 17 -7.15 15.05 0.87
C GLY A 17 -6.88 16.53 0.67
N ARG A 18 -7.79 17.36 1.18
CA ARG A 18 -7.76 18.82 0.95
C ARG A 18 -6.92 19.60 1.96
N PHE A 19 -6.77 19.06 3.16
CA PHE A 19 -6.21 19.78 4.32
C PHE A 19 -5.10 19.03 5.04
N HIS A 20 -4.61 17.93 4.46
CA HIS A 20 -3.60 17.07 5.06
C HIS A 20 -2.42 16.86 4.11
N ASP A 21 -1.24 16.60 4.66
CA ASP A 21 -0.10 16.13 3.90
C ASP A 21 -0.31 14.66 3.50
N ILE A 22 -0.95 14.49 2.35
CA ILE A 22 -1.26 13.19 1.79
C ILE A 22 -0.02 12.52 1.21
N ASP A 23 0.99 13.29 0.80
CA ASP A 23 2.23 12.75 0.28
C ASP A 23 2.98 11.98 1.37
N TYR A 24 3.05 12.55 2.58
CA TYR A 24 3.62 11.86 3.75
C TYR A 24 2.83 10.60 4.11
N ALA A 25 1.50 10.71 4.25
CA ALA A 25 0.66 9.57 4.62
C ALA A 25 0.75 8.43 3.59
N ARG A 26 0.76 8.77 2.29
CA ARG A 26 0.93 7.80 1.20
C ARG A 26 2.27 7.09 1.29
N LEU A 27 3.35 7.80 1.59
CA LEU A 27 4.68 7.21 1.73
C LEU A 27 4.73 6.22 2.92
N GLU A 28 4.16 6.59 4.07
CA GLU A 28 4.13 5.71 5.24
C GLU A 28 3.32 4.44 4.97
N LEU A 29 2.18 4.55 4.27
CA LEU A 29 1.42 3.39 3.83
C LEU A 29 2.23 2.50 2.87
N LEU A 30 2.97 3.08 1.93
CA LEU A 30 3.81 2.32 1.01
C LEU A 30 4.96 1.60 1.73
N LYS A 31 5.55 2.21 2.77
CA LYS A 31 6.56 1.54 3.62
C LYS A 31 5.98 0.30 4.29
N LEU A 32 4.82 0.44 4.94
CA LEU A 32 4.15 -0.69 5.59
C LEU A 32 3.79 -1.78 4.58
N LEU A 33 3.23 -1.41 3.42
CA LEU A 33 2.89 -2.37 2.37
C LEU A 33 4.13 -3.08 1.80
N SER A 34 5.29 -2.40 1.79
CA SER A 34 6.55 -3.00 1.34
C SER A 34 7.11 -4.08 2.26
N GLU A 35 6.68 -4.12 3.53
CA GLU A 35 7.03 -5.20 4.47
C GLU A 35 6.39 -6.55 4.08
N HIS A 36 5.39 -6.51 3.20
CA HIS A 36 4.65 -7.68 2.74
C HIS A 36 5.00 -8.02 1.28
N PRO A 37 5.95 -8.95 1.02
CA PRO A 37 6.48 -9.20 -0.33
C PRO A 37 5.47 -9.78 -1.33
N TYR A 38 4.32 -10.29 -0.85
CA TYR A 38 3.22 -10.79 -1.67
C TYR A 38 2.27 -9.69 -2.17
N ILE A 39 2.44 -8.45 -1.69
CA ILE A 39 1.62 -7.31 -2.11
C ILE A 39 2.32 -6.56 -3.24
N ARG A 40 1.58 -6.33 -4.34
CA ARG A 40 2.00 -5.49 -5.45
C ARG A 40 1.07 -4.29 -5.54
N VAL A 41 1.61 -3.12 -5.21
CA VAL A 41 0.84 -1.87 -5.17
C VAL A 41 1.05 -1.08 -6.45
N LYS A 42 -0.05 -0.62 -7.04
CA LYS A 42 -0.06 0.49 -8.00
C LYS A 42 -0.66 1.71 -7.33
N VAL A 43 -0.03 2.86 -7.49
CA VAL A 43 -0.53 4.13 -6.95
C VAL A 43 -1.36 4.80 -8.03
N GLY A 44 -2.56 5.24 -7.65
CA GLY A 44 -3.40 6.04 -8.53
C GLY A 44 -2.79 7.42 -8.76
N SER A 45 -2.86 7.89 -10.00
CA SER A 45 -2.59 9.29 -10.33
C SER A 45 -3.68 10.18 -9.74
N ASP A 46 -3.29 11.36 -9.28
CA ASP A 46 -4.20 12.46 -8.96
C ASP A 46 -4.64 13.18 -10.25
#